data_AF-A0A1J5HNR0-F1
#
_entry.id   AF-A0A1J5HNR0-F1
#
_cell.length_a   1.000
_cell.length_b   1.000
_cell.length_c   1.000
_cell.angle_alpha   90.00
_cell.angle_beta   90.00
_cell.angle_gamma   90.00
#
_symmetry.space_group_name_H-M   'P 1'
#
loop_
_entity.id
_entity.type
_entity.pdbx_description
1 polymer ?
#
loop_
_entity_poly.entity_id
_entity_poly.type
_entity_poly.pdbx_seq_one_letter_code
_entity_poly.pdbx_strand_id
1 'polypeptide(L)'
;MLNLNVQHAGLRSLFKEKQRALKIRDAAWQYFQLLSRTDKPKIEALIFKEKLLFSQANENFSFSKIAFRRKDHKAAKTFSKAAKRCMQLLKKTVDERRKLTQALKDAKEEYYIDDEQNRKINVKLEQCEQLCKCKRKHVLALAKVPKIYRDNASIVEYENGAMNIYFGGKGSPAGKGHGHICIDPSGNVRYTRNPWDEHGSHNYVQRNTLPEKNNSR
;
A
#
# COMPACT_ATOMS: atom_id res chain seq x y z
N MET A 1 13.74 26.74 4.02
CA MET A 1 12.37 26.53 3.52
C MET A 1 12.36 25.25 2.70
N LEU A 2 11.51 24.26 3.02
CA LEU A 2 11.38 23.05 2.18
C LEU A 2 10.75 23.44 0.83
N ASN A 3 11.03 22.72 -0.26
CA ASN A 3 10.52 22.97 -1.62
C ASN A 3 9.21 22.17 -1.89
N LEU A 4 8.14 22.77 -2.45
CA LEU A 4 6.85 22.11 -2.75
C LEU A 4 7.01 21.04 -3.83
N ASN A 5 7.94 21.21 -4.78
CA ASN A 5 8.21 20.19 -5.79
C ASN A 5 8.79 18.91 -5.17
N VAL A 6 9.67 19.05 -4.18
CA VAL A 6 10.24 17.91 -3.43
C VAL A 6 9.14 17.18 -2.64
N GLN A 7 8.19 17.93 -2.08
CA GLN A 7 7.04 17.36 -1.37
C GLN A 7 6.06 16.67 -2.32
N HIS A 8 5.78 17.24 -3.49
CA HIS A 8 4.95 16.60 -4.52
C HIS A 8 5.61 15.35 -5.11
N ALA A 9 6.93 15.36 -5.33
CA ALA A 9 7.69 14.18 -5.75
C ALA A 9 7.65 13.08 -4.67
N GLY A 10 7.84 13.45 -3.39
CA GLY A 10 7.69 12.54 -2.25
C GLY A 10 6.29 11.94 -2.14
N LEU A 11 5.25 12.74 -2.31
CA LEU A 11 3.86 12.28 -2.29
C LEU A 11 3.55 11.30 -3.43
N ARG A 12 4.02 11.59 -4.65
CA ARG A 12 3.90 10.66 -5.79
C ARG A 12 4.64 9.35 -5.55
N SER A 13 5.81 9.40 -4.92
CA SER A 13 6.59 8.21 -4.56
C SER A 13 5.82 7.34 -3.55
N LEU A 14 5.31 7.94 -2.47
CA LEU A 14 4.51 7.26 -1.45
C LEU A 14 3.24 6.64 -2.03
N PHE A 15 2.61 7.30 -3.01
CA PHE A 15 1.44 6.74 -3.69
C PHE A 15 1.78 5.47 -4.48
N LYS A 16 2.91 5.46 -5.19
CA LYS A 16 3.41 4.26 -5.89
C LYS A 16 3.77 3.14 -4.91
N GLU A 17 4.39 3.49 -3.78
CA GLU A 17 4.73 2.55 -2.70
C GLU A 17 3.46 1.92 -2.12
N LYS A 18 2.44 2.73 -1.80
CA LYS A 18 1.12 2.27 -1.36
C LYS A 18 0.48 1.32 -2.36
N GLN A 19 0.50 1.63 -3.64
CA GLN A 19 -0.06 0.73 -4.66
C GLN A 19 0.65 -0.63 -4.70
N ARG A 20 1.97 -0.65 -4.54
CA ARG A 20 2.75 -1.90 -4.49
C ARG A 20 2.41 -2.69 -3.23
N ALA A 21 2.43 -2.04 -2.07
CA ALA A 21 2.13 -2.67 -0.79
C ALA A 21 0.70 -3.23 -0.72
N LEU A 22 -0.28 -2.54 -1.33
CA LEU A 22 -1.65 -3.05 -1.45
C LEU A 22 -1.71 -4.34 -2.28
N LYS A 23 -1.01 -4.39 -3.42
CA LYS A 23 -0.95 -5.61 -4.25
C LYS A 23 -0.35 -6.79 -3.50
N ILE A 24 0.71 -6.56 -2.73
CA ILE A 24 1.38 -7.59 -1.92
C ILE A 24 0.41 -8.11 -0.84
N ARG A 25 -0.18 -7.21 -0.05
CA ARG A 25 -1.17 -7.59 0.97
C ARG A 25 -2.37 -8.33 0.39
N ASP A 26 -2.89 -7.88 -0.75
CA ASP A 26 -4.03 -8.52 -1.39
C ASP A 26 -3.68 -9.93 -1.89
N ALA A 27 -2.46 -10.13 -2.40
CA ALA A 27 -1.96 -11.45 -2.77
C ALA A 27 -1.79 -12.37 -1.54
N ALA A 28 -1.20 -11.87 -0.45
CA ALA A 28 -1.07 -12.61 0.81
C ALA A 28 -2.44 -12.99 1.39
N TRP A 29 -3.40 -12.06 1.34
CA TRP A 29 -4.79 -12.31 1.76
C TRP A 29 -5.45 -13.40 0.91
N GLN A 30 -5.33 -13.32 -0.41
CA GLN A 30 -5.88 -14.35 -1.32
C GLN A 30 -5.26 -15.72 -1.06
N TYR A 31 -3.95 -15.79 -0.81
CA TYR A 31 -3.27 -17.03 -0.47
C TYR A 31 -3.75 -17.61 0.85
N PHE A 32 -3.85 -16.80 1.92
CA PHE A 32 -4.41 -17.24 3.20
C PHE A 32 -5.87 -17.71 3.07
N GLN A 33 -6.68 -17.04 2.25
CA GLN A 33 -8.06 -17.45 1.98
C GLN A 33 -8.13 -18.78 1.24
N LEU A 34 -7.26 -19.00 0.25
CA LEU A 34 -7.17 -20.25 -0.48
C LEU A 34 -6.85 -21.41 0.47
N LEU A 35 -5.77 -21.29 1.26
CA LEU A 35 -5.41 -22.30 2.25
C LEU A 35 -6.53 -22.51 3.27
N SER A 36 -7.20 -21.44 3.72
CA SER A 36 -8.34 -21.56 4.64
C SER A 36 -9.47 -22.39 4.06
N ARG A 37 -9.73 -22.30 2.74
CA ARG A 37 -10.76 -23.09 2.06
C ARG A 37 -10.33 -24.54 1.85
N THR A 38 -9.06 -24.77 1.49
CA THR A 38 -8.59 -26.12 1.15
C THR A 38 -8.16 -26.94 2.36
N ASP A 39 -7.51 -26.32 3.34
CA ASP A 39 -6.76 -27.03 4.37
C ASP A 39 -7.48 -27.09 5.71
N LYS A 40 -8.38 -26.15 6.03
CA LYS A 40 -9.21 -26.28 7.25
C LYS A 40 -10.05 -27.56 7.26
N PRO A 41 -10.79 -27.91 6.17
CA PRO A 41 -11.55 -29.16 6.15
C PRO A 41 -10.65 -30.40 6.27
N LYS A 42 -9.46 -30.36 5.66
CA LYS A 42 -8.46 -31.44 5.78
C LYS A 42 -7.97 -31.59 7.22
N ILE A 43 -7.68 -30.47 7.90
CA ILE A 43 -7.27 -30.48 9.31
C ILE A 43 -8.37 -31.08 10.18
N GLU A 44 -9.63 -30.71 9.97
CA GLU A 44 -10.77 -31.29 10.70
C GLU A 44 -10.90 -32.80 10.47
N ALA A 45 -10.78 -33.25 9.21
CA ALA A 45 -10.78 -34.66 8.87
C ALA A 45 -9.59 -35.42 9.52
N LEU A 46 -8.41 -34.81 9.55
CA LEU A 46 -7.23 -35.38 10.22
C LEU A 46 -7.43 -35.48 11.73
N ILE A 47 -8.04 -34.47 12.38
CA ILE A 47 -8.40 -34.53 13.81
C ILE A 47 -9.34 -35.70 14.09
N PHE A 48 -10.35 -35.91 13.24
CA PHE A 48 -11.25 -37.05 13.38
C PHE A 48 -10.51 -38.38 13.22
N LYS A 49 -9.66 -38.49 12.19
CA LYS A 49 -8.84 -39.66 11.93
C LYS A 49 -7.85 -39.97 13.07
N GLU A 50 -7.27 -38.94 13.68
CA GLU A 50 -6.41 -39.08 14.87
C GLU A 50 -7.17 -39.74 16.02
N LYS A 51 -8.38 -39.25 16.34
CA LYS A 51 -9.22 -39.82 17.40
C LYS A 51 -9.58 -41.28 17.12
N LEU A 52 -9.95 -41.59 15.88
CA LEU A 52 -10.29 -42.94 15.45
C LEU A 52 -9.09 -43.89 15.59
N LEU A 53 -7.93 -43.52 15.05
CA LEU A 53 -6.72 -44.35 15.12
C LEU A 53 -6.24 -44.57 16.55
N PHE A 54 -6.37 -43.54 17.41
CA PHE A 54 -6.02 -43.65 18.83
C PHE A 54 -6.96 -44.60 19.57
N SER A 55 -8.28 -44.49 19.35
CA SER A 55 -9.27 -45.41 19.91
C SER A 55 -9.01 -46.86 19.46
N GLN A 56 -8.79 -47.09 18.16
CA GLN A 56 -8.46 -48.41 17.62
C GLN A 56 -7.15 -48.97 18.18
N ALA A 57 -6.12 -48.14 18.37
CA ALA A 57 -4.87 -48.57 18.98
C ALA A 57 -5.10 -49.06 20.42
N ASN A 58 -5.86 -48.30 21.21
CA ASN A 58 -6.19 -48.66 22.59
C ASN A 58 -7.00 -49.96 22.68
N GLU A 59 -7.99 -50.14 21.82
CA GLU A 59 -8.75 -51.38 21.74
C GLU A 59 -7.86 -52.58 21.40
N ASN A 60 -7.03 -52.46 20.36
CA ASN A 60 -6.11 -53.52 19.98
C ASN A 60 -5.10 -53.84 21.10
N PHE A 61 -4.59 -52.84 21.84
CA PHE A 61 -3.76 -53.10 23.01
C PHE A 61 -4.53 -53.83 24.12
N SER A 62 -5.79 -53.46 24.37
CA SER A 62 -6.64 -54.15 25.34
C SER A 62 -6.92 -55.60 24.93
N PHE A 63 -7.29 -55.86 23.68
CA PHE A 63 -7.49 -57.22 23.16
C PHE A 63 -6.21 -58.04 23.20
N SER A 64 -5.06 -57.42 22.90
CA SER A 64 -3.76 -58.08 23.04
C SER A 64 -3.49 -58.54 24.47
N LYS A 65 -3.81 -57.70 25.48
CA LYS A 65 -3.64 -58.05 26.90
C LYS A 65 -4.59 -59.18 27.32
N ILE A 66 -5.84 -59.15 26.87
CA ILE A 66 -6.83 -60.19 27.17
C ILE A 66 -6.40 -61.53 26.56
N ALA A 67 -6.01 -61.55 25.28
CA ALA A 67 -5.54 -62.75 24.59
C ALA A 67 -4.29 -63.34 25.27
N PHE A 68 -3.36 -62.48 25.70
CA PHE A 68 -2.17 -62.92 26.42
C PHE A 68 -2.52 -63.61 27.76
N ARG A 69 -3.44 -63.03 28.54
CA ARG A 69 -3.94 -63.64 29.80
C ARG A 69 -4.60 -65.00 29.57
N ARG A 70 -5.24 -65.20 28.42
CA ARG A 70 -5.84 -66.48 28.00
C ARG A 70 -4.83 -67.48 27.43
N LYS A 71 -3.53 -67.15 27.44
CA LYS A 71 -2.45 -67.94 26.80
C LYS A 71 -2.61 -68.12 25.28
N ASP A 72 -3.45 -67.30 24.64
CA ASP A 72 -3.53 -67.22 23.17
C ASP A 72 -2.48 -66.24 22.65
N HIS A 73 -1.24 -66.72 22.57
CA HIS A 73 -0.10 -65.93 22.12
C HIS A 73 -0.23 -65.51 20.64
N LYS A 74 -0.92 -66.29 19.81
CA LYS A 74 -1.13 -65.99 18.40
C LYS A 74 -2.04 -64.78 18.25
N ALA A 75 -3.19 -64.77 18.91
CA ALA A 75 -4.10 -63.62 18.90
C ALA A 75 -3.44 -62.39 19.56
N ALA A 76 -2.74 -62.57 20.67
CA ALA A 76 -2.02 -61.47 21.32
C ALA A 76 -1.02 -60.78 20.37
N LYS A 77 -0.23 -61.57 19.63
CA LYS A 77 0.73 -61.04 18.63
C LYS A 77 0.03 -60.29 17.50
N THR A 78 -1.11 -60.80 17.02
CA THR A 78 -1.90 -60.17 15.96
C THR A 78 -2.44 -58.81 16.40
N PHE A 79 -3.08 -58.74 17.57
CA PHE A 79 -3.60 -57.49 18.12
C PHE A 79 -2.48 -56.49 18.43
N SER A 80 -1.35 -56.94 18.98
CA SER A 80 -0.18 -56.09 19.20
C SER A 80 0.36 -55.49 17.88
N LYS A 81 0.41 -56.28 16.80
CA LYS A 81 0.82 -55.80 15.47
C LYS A 81 -0.18 -54.79 14.91
N ALA A 82 -1.49 -55.02 15.08
CA ALA A 82 -2.53 -54.09 14.67
C ALA A 82 -2.43 -52.76 15.43
N ALA A 83 -2.25 -52.80 16.75
CA ALA A 83 -2.06 -51.60 17.57
C ALA A 83 -0.83 -50.79 17.12
N LYS A 84 0.30 -51.45 16.87
CA LYS A 84 1.53 -50.79 16.36
C LYS A 84 1.30 -50.13 15.00
N ARG A 85 0.52 -50.75 14.10
CA ARG A 85 0.14 -50.16 12.81
C ARG A 85 -0.72 -48.91 13.00
N CYS A 86 -1.74 -48.96 13.87
CA CYS A 86 -2.55 -47.79 14.20
C CYS A 86 -1.68 -46.64 14.73
N MET A 87 -0.73 -46.91 15.63
CA MET A 87 0.18 -45.90 16.17
C MET A 87 1.11 -45.30 15.10
N GLN A 88 1.60 -46.11 14.16
CA GLN A 88 2.41 -45.61 13.04
C GLN A 88 1.60 -44.69 12.11
N LEU A 89 0.36 -45.06 11.81
CA LEU A 89 -0.55 -44.22 11.02
C LEU A 89 -0.96 -42.95 11.76
N LEU A 90 -1.16 -43.05 13.07
CA LEU A 90 -1.46 -41.91 13.93
C LEU A 90 -0.33 -40.87 13.86
N LYS A 91 0.93 -41.31 14.00
CA LYS A 91 2.09 -40.43 13.87
C LYS A 91 2.09 -39.66 12.54
N LYS A 92 1.90 -40.37 11.42
CA LYS A 92 1.84 -39.75 10.09
C LYS A 92 0.70 -38.73 9.97
N THR A 93 -0.47 -39.07 10.52
CA THR A 93 -1.67 -38.21 10.49
C THR A 93 -1.43 -36.92 11.30
N VAL A 94 -0.82 -37.03 12.49
CA VAL A 94 -0.43 -35.88 13.32
C VAL A 94 0.60 -35.01 12.62
N ASP A 95 1.62 -35.61 12.00
CA ASP A 95 2.65 -34.88 11.27
C ASP A 95 2.06 -34.10 10.09
N GLU A 96 1.14 -34.69 9.34
CA GLU A 96 0.41 -34.04 8.25
C GLU A 96 -0.44 -32.87 8.76
N ARG A 97 -1.23 -33.07 9.82
CA ARG A 97 -2.04 -32.01 10.42
C ARG A 97 -1.19 -30.85 10.90
N ARG A 98 -0.05 -31.13 11.52
CA ARG A 98 0.90 -30.10 11.98
C ARG A 98 1.40 -29.26 10.82
N LYS A 99 1.78 -29.88 9.70
CA LYS A 99 2.23 -29.15 8.50
C LYS A 99 1.14 -28.22 7.96
N LEU A 100 -0.09 -28.71 7.80
CA LEU A 100 -1.21 -27.89 7.31
C LEU A 100 -1.55 -26.75 8.29
N THR A 101 -1.53 -27.04 9.59
CA THR A 101 -1.79 -26.03 10.63
C THR A 101 -0.71 -24.95 10.62
N GLN A 102 0.56 -25.34 10.43
CA GLN A 102 1.66 -24.38 10.36
C GLN A 102 1.57 -23.51 9.12
N ALA A 103 1.34 -24.10 7.94
CA ALA A 103 1.16 -23.34 6.70
C ALA A 103 0.03 -22.29 6.79
N LEU A 104 -1.09 -22.64 7.45
CA LEU A 104 -2.18 -21.69 7.71
C LEU A 104 -1.78 -20.57 8.66
N LYS A 105 -0.96 -20.86 9.68
CA LYS A 105 -0.46 -19.83 10.60
C LYS A 105 0.50 -18.90 9.90
N ASP A 106 1.46 -19.45 9.16
CA ASP A 106 2.47 -18.69 8.42
C ASP A 106 1.81 -17.75 7.40
N ALA A 107 0.88 -18.25 6.59
CA ALA A 107 0.16 -17.42 5.62
C ALA A 107 -0.69 -16.32 6.27
N LYS A 108 -1.26 -16.59 7.46
CA LYS A 108 -2.00 -15.59 8.23
C LYS A 108 -1.07 -14.50 8.78
N GLU A 109 0.09 -14.90 9.28
CA GLU A 109 1.10 -14.00 9.82
C GLU A 109 1.69 -13.11 8.73
N GLU A 110 2.03 -13.68 7.57
CA GLU A 110 2.49 -12.94 6.38
C GLU A 110 1.49 -11.85 5.98
N TYR A 111 0.20 -12.19 5.90
CA TYR A 111 -0.84 -11.20 5.65
C TYR A 111 -0.85 -10.04 6.68
N TYR A 112 -0.69 -10.32 7.97
CA TYR A 112 -0.68 -9.26 8.99
C TYR A 112 0.56 -8.39 8.93
N ILE A 113 1.73 -8.96 8.61
CA ILE A 113 2.95 -8.20 8.38
C ILE A 113 2.72 -7.21 7.24
N ASP A 114 2.14 -7.67 6.13
CA ASP A 114 1.86 -6.82 4.97
C ASP A 114 0.76 -5.78 5.24
N ASP A 115 -0.26 -6.12 6.03
CA ASP A 115 -1.29 -5.16 6.45
C ASP A 115 -0.68 -4.08 7.37
N GLU A 116 0.21 -4.44 8.28
CA GLU A 116 0.91 -3.49 9.14
C GLU A 116 1.80 -2.54 8.33
N GLN A 117 2.53 -3.04 7.35
CA GLN A 117 3.33 -2.20 6.44
C GLN A 117 2.44 -1.22 5.66
N ASN A 118 1.30 -1.69 5.15
CA ASN A 118 0.33 -0.82 4.49
C ASN A 118 -0.20 0.29 5.43
N ARG A 119 -0.48 -0.02 6.70
CA ARG A 119 -0.89 0.99 7.69
C ARG A 119 0.20 2.04 7.89
N LYS A 120 1.47 1.63 8.01
CA LYS A 120 2.61 2.55 8.14
C LYS A 120 2.75 3.47 6.93
N ILE A 121 2.58 2.95 5.73
CA ILE A 121 2.60 3.75 4.49
C ILE A 121 1.42 4.74 4.47
N ASN A 122 0.22 4.32 4.87
CA ASN A 122 -0.94 5.21 4.94
C ASN A 122 -0.73 6.38 5.91
N VAL A 123 -0.16 6.13 7.09
CA VAL A 123 0.17 7.19 8.06
C VAL A 123 1.17 8.18 7.46
N LYS A 124 2.23 7.70 6.80
CA LYS A 124 3.21 8.56 6.12
C LYS A 124 2.57 9.39 5.00
N LEU A 125 1.69 8.78 4.23
CA LEU A 125 0.98 9.46 3.14
C LEU A 125 0.11 10.58 3.69
N GLU A 126 -0.69 10.31 4.72
CA GLU A 126 -1.56 11.31 5.37
C GLU A 126 -0.75 12.47 5.96
N GLN A 127 0.36 12.17 6.64
CA GLN A 127 1.28 13.20 7.15
C GLN A 127 1.83 14.07 6.02
N CYS A 128 2.29 13.47 4.92
CA CYS A 128 2.77 14.20 3.76
C CYS A 128 1.68 15.05 3.11
N GLU A 129 0.46 14.53 2.92
CA GLU A 129 -0.68 15.27 2.37
C GLU A 129 -1.02 16.49 3.23
N GLN A 130 -1.07 16.30 4.55
CA GLN A 130 -1.37 17.38 5.49
C GLN A 130 -0.27 18.46 5.48
N LEU A 131 1.00 18.06 5.45
CA LEU A 131 2.12 19.01 5.34
C LEU A 131 2.05 19.80 4.03
N CYS A 132 1.77 19.15 2.90
CA CYS A 132 1.58 19.84 1.61
C CYS A 132 0.43 20.84 1.68
N LYS A 133 -0.70 20.46 2.30
CA LYS A 133 -1.90 21.30 2.45
C LYS A 133 -1.63 22.52 3.33
N CYS A 134 -0.99 22.33 4.49
CA CYS A 134 -0.63 23.42 5.41
C CYS A 134 0.33 24.40 4.75
N LYS A 135 1.36 23.91 4.07
CA LYS A 135 2.33 24.75 3.38
C LYS A 135 1.70 25.53 2.23
N ARG A 136 0.86 24.89 1.41
CA ARG A 136 0.10 25.56 0.36
C ARG A 136 -0.72 26.71 0.93
N LYS A 137 -1.48 26.47 2.00
CA LYS A 137 -2.27 27.53 2.67
C LYS A 137 -1.40 28.67 3.18
N HIS A 138 -0.24 28.35 3.77
CA HIS A 138 0.70 29.34 4.27
C HIS A 138 1.31 30.21 3.16
N VAL A 139 1.77 29.60 2.06
CA VAL A 139 2.33 30.32 0.90
C VAL A 139 1.28 31.26 0.29
N LEU A 140 0.05 30.80 0.08
CA LEU A 140 -1.03 31.64 -0.46
C LEU A 140 -1.40 32.80 0.48
N ALA A 141 -1.30 32.60 1.80
CA ALA A 141 -1.54 33.64 2.78
C ALA A 141 -0.42 34.69 2.80
N LEU A 142 0.85 34.26 2.78
CA LEU A 142 2.02 35.16 2.70
C LEU A 142 2.01 35.98 1.41
N ALA A 143 1.64 35.36 0.30
CA ALA A 143 1.47 36.00 -1.00
C ALA A 143 0.28 36.97 -1.05
N LYS A 144 -0.52 37.08 0.02
CA LYS A 144 -1.74 37.89 0.09
C LYS A 144 -2.76 37.56 -1.00
N VAL A 145 -2.83 36.30 -1.46
CA VAL A 145 -3.86 35.86 -2.40
C VAL A 145 -5.24 36.03 -1.75
N PRO A 146 -6.22 36.68 -2.41
CA PRO A 146 -7.57 36.82 -1.87
C PRO A 146 -8.20 35.46 -1.55
N LYS A 147 -8.88 35.34 -0.40
CA LYS A 147 -9.43 34.06 0.10
C LYS A 147 -10.30 33.35 -0.95
N ILE A 148 -11.10 34.11 -1.70
CA ILE A 148 -11.99 33.63 -2.76
C ILE A 148 -11.26 32.83 -3.87
N TYR A 149 -9.95 33.04 -4.03
CA TYR A 149 -9.17 32.35 -5.06
C TYR A 149 -8.23 31.28 -4.52
N ARG A 150 -8.06 31.14 -3.20
CA ARG A 150 -7.00 30.30 -2.61
C ARG A 150 -7.18 28.81 -2.92
N ASP A 151 -8.41 28.31 -2.85
CA ASP A 151 -8.68 26.89 -3.07
C ASP A 151 -8.34 26.49 -4.51
N ASN A 152 -8.65 27.36 -5.47
CA ASN A 152 -8.38 27.17 -6.90
C ASN A 152 -7.10 27.88 -7.38
N ALA A 153 -6.14 28.25 -6.52
CA ALA A 153 -4.91 28.87 -7.00
C ALA A 153 -3.91 27.83 -7.53
N SER A 154 -3.22 28.09 -8.63
CA SER A 154 -2.08 27.27 -9.06
C SER A 154 -0.79 27.83 -8.48
N ILE A 155 0.08 26.95 -7.97
CA ILE A 155 1.42 27.31 -7.50
C ILE A 155 2.41 26.53 -8.35
N VAL A 156 3.33 27.24 -9.00
CA VAL A 156 4.44 26.69 -9.77
C VAL A 156 5.72 27.08 -9.05
N GLU A 157 6.42 26.11 -8.49
CA GLU A 157 7.74 26.33 -7.88
C GLU A 157 8.84 25.96 -8.87
N TYR A 158 9.88 26.77 -8.92
CA TYR A 158 11.06 26.56 -9.75
C TYR A 158 12.19 25.91 -8.93
N GLU A 159 13.18 25.35 -9.60
CA GLU A 159 14.33 24.67 -8.93
C GLU A 159 15.12 25.61 -8.03
N ASN A 160 15.22 26.89 -8.41
CA ASN A 160 15.88 27.93 -7.62
C ASN A 160 15.08 28.36 -6.38
N GLY A 161 13.88 27.81 -6.14
CA GLY A 161 13.00 28.15 -5.02
C GLY A 161 12.09 29.35 -5.27
N ALA A 162 12.17 30.00 -6.43
CA ALA A 162 11.19 31.01 -6.82
C ALA A 162 9.83 30.34 -7.07
N MET A 163 8.74 31.07 -6.83
CA MET A 163 7.38 30.55 -7.01
C MET A 163 6.53 31.54 -7.79
N ASN A 164 5.76 31.03 -8.75
CA ASN A 164 4.68 31.76 -9.40
C ASN A 164 3.33 31.23 -8.91
N ILE A 165 2.42 32.16 -8.63
CA ILE A 165 1.06 31.85 -8.20
C ILE A 165 0.09 32.47 -9.19
N TYR A 166 -0.80 31.63 -9.72
CA TYR A 166 -1.82 32.02 -10.69
C TYR A 166 -3.21 31.82 -10.10
N PHE A 167 -4.10 32.80 -10.23
CA PHE A 167 -5.43 32.75 -9.60
C PHE A 167 -6.46 33.62 -10.32
N GLY A 168 -7.75 33.33 -10.17
CA GLY A 168 -8.84 34.18 -10.68
C GLY A 168 -9.02 34.21 -12.21
N GLY A 169 -8.30 33.38 -12.96
CA GLY A 169 -8.46 33.25 -14.40
C GLY A 169 -9.79 32.58 -14.80
N LYS A 170 -10.29 32.91 -16.00
CA LYS A 170 -11.48 32.26 -16.57
C LYS A 170 -11.18 30.80 -16.94
N GLY A 171 -11.99 29.87 -16.44
CA GLY A 171 -11.93 28.43 -16.74
C GLY A 171 -10.80 27.67 -16.02
N SER A 172 -9.67 28.32 -15.76
CA SER A 172 -8.57 27.75 -14.97
C SER A 172 -7.82 28.83 -14.20
N PRO A 173 -7.03 28.46 -13.17
CA PRO A 173 -6.32 29.43 -12.35
C PRO A 173 -5.33 30.31 -13.14
N ALA A 174 -4.73 29.73 -14.19
CA ALA A 174 -3.84 30.39 -15.13
C ALA A 174 -4.56 30.81 -16.44
N GLY A 175 -5.89 30.80 -16.45
CA GLY A 175 -6.71 31.13 -17.61
C GLY A 175 -6.69 32.62 -17.97
N LYS A 176 -7.48 33.02 -18.97
CA LYS A 176 -7.57 34.42 -19.40
C LYS A 176 -7.96 35.32 -18.22
N GLY A 177 -7.25 36.44 -18.08
CA GLY A 177 -7.50 37.42 -17.02
C GLY A 177 -7.01 37.01 -15.63
N HIS A 178 -6.20 35.95 -15.49
CA HIS A 178 -5.68 35.55 -14.18
C HIS A 178 -4.84 36.64 -13.52
N GLY A 179 -4.87 36.70 -12.19
CA GLY A 179 -3.89 37.38 -11.36
C GLY A 179 -2.62 36.54 -11.23
N HIS A 180 -1.49 37.22 -11.06
CA HIS A 180 -0.17 36.60 -11.06
C HIS A 180 0.68 37.20 -9.95
N ILE A 181 1.26 36.35 -9.11
CA ILE A 181 2.21 36.74 -8.07
C ILE A 181 3.50 35.97 -8.26
N CYS A 182 4.64 36.67 -8.27
CA CYS A 182 5.96 36.05 -8.25
C CYS A 182 6.60 36.25 -6.88
N ILE A 183 7.13 35.16 -6.32
CA ILE A 183 7.85 35.13 -5.05
C ILE A 183 9.28 34.69 -5.35
N ASP A 184 10.26 35.41 -4.80
CA ASP A 184 11.66 35.02 -4.91
C ASP A 184 12.02 33.84 -3.97
N PRO A 185 13.22 33.24 -4.11
CA PRO A 185 13.64 32.13 -3.24
C PRO A 185 13.73 32.49 -1.76
N SER A 186 13.84 33.78 -1.43
CA SER A 186 13.84 34.28 -0.05
C SER A 186 12.43 34.43 0.54
N GLY A 187 11.38 34.17 -0.26
CA GLY A 187 9.99 34.30 0.15
C GLY A 187 9.41 35.70 0.00
N ASN A 188 10.14 36.63 -0.64
CA ASN A 188 9.67 37.99 -0.86
C ASN A 188 8.88 38.08 -2.16
N VAL A 189 7.74 38.76 -2.09
CA VAL A 189 6.92 39.05 -3.26
C VAL A 189 7.64 40.08 -4.14
N ARG A 190 7.96 39.70 -5.37
CA ARG A 190 8.65 40.55 -6.37
C ARG A 190 7.71 41.18 -7.38
N TYR A 191 6.57 40.54 -7.60
CA TYR A 191 5.57 40.99 -8.57
C TYR A 191 4.19 40.58 -8.11
N THR A 192 3.22 41.47 -8.25
CA THR A 192 1.80 41.20 -8.01
C THR A 192 0.96 41.84 -9.10
N ARG A 193 -0.03 41.11 -9.59
CA ARG A 193 -1.06 41.63 -10.47
C ARG A 193 -2.39 40.98 -10.12
N ASN A 194 -3.46 41.76 -10.00
CA ASN A 194 -4.77 41.21 -9.72
C ASN A 194 -5.40 40.62 -10.99
N PRO A 195 -6.43 39.76 -10.84
CA PRO A 195 -7.22 39.32 -11.97
C PRO A 195 -7.80 40.53 -12.71
N TRP A 196 -7.75 40.48 -14.04
CA TRP A 196 -8.25 41.51 -14.97
C TRP A 196 -7.50 42.85 -15.01
N ASP A 197 -6.46 43.05 -14.20
CA ASP A 197 -5.56 44.19 -14.37
C ASP A 197 -4.87 44.14 -15.75
N GLU A 198 -4.67 45.31 -16.35
CA GLU A 198 -3.99 45.48 -17.63
C GLU A 198 -2.62 44.79 -17.64
N HIS A 199 -2.31 44.14 -18.77
CA HIS A 199 -1.01 43.50 -18.95
C HIS A 199 -0.03 44.55 -19.47
N GLY A 200 1.06 44.79 -18.74
CA GLY A 200 2.20 45.52 -19.30
C GLY A 200 2.64 44.84 -20.60
N SER A 201 2.95 45.65 -21.62
CA SER A 201 3.29 45.25 -22.99
C SER A 201 4.66 44.53 -23.11
N HIS A 202 4.89 43.48 -22.33
CA HIS A 202 6.20 42.84 -22.22
C HIS A 202 6.31 41.46 -22.85
N ASN A 203 5.31 40.98 -23.59
CA ASN A 203 5.46 39.76 -24.38
C ASN A 203 4.61 39.77 -25.66
N TYR A 204 4.83 40.73 -26.57
CA TYR A 204 4.69 40.53 -28.01
C TYR A 204 5.52 41.61 -28.72
N VAL A 205 6.86 41.50 -28.70
CA VAL A 205 7.63 42.17 -29.75
C VAL A 205 7.27 41.41 -31.02
N GLN A 206 6.35 41.97 -31.81
CA GLN A 206 6.10 41.52 -33.18
C GLN A 206 7.43 41.62 -33.92
N ARG A 207 8.14 40.49 -34.07
CA ARG A 207 9.18 40.38 -35.09
C ARG A 207 8.48 40.23 -36.43
N ASN A 208 8.02 41.35 -36.98
CA ASN A 208 7.63 41.48 -38.38
C ASN A 208 7.95 42.89 -38.85
N THR A 209 9.24 43.15 -39.04
CA THR A 209 9.71 44.12 -40.03
C THR A 209 10.85 43.46 -40.79
N LEU A 210 10.50 42.82 -41.90
CA LEU A 210 11.43 42.59 -43.00
C LEU A 210 11.88 43.97 -43.49
N PRO A 211 13.19 44.26 -43.63
CA PRO A 211 13.60 45.37 -44.46
C PRO A 211 13.39 44.99 -45.92
N GLU A 212 12.62 45.81 -46.60
CA GLU A 212 12.52 45.82 -48.06
C GLU A 212 13.92 45.90 -48.70
N LYS A 213 14.06 45.13 -49.78
CA LYS A 213 15.17 45.26 -50.73
C LYS A 213 15.24 46.70 -51.24
N ASN A 214 16.43 47.29 -51.25
CA ASN A 214 16.80 48.24 -52.28
C ASN A 214 18.16 47.89 -52.88
N ASN A 215 18.08 47.39 -54.11
CA ASN A 215 19.12 47.43 -55.13
C ASN A 215 19.50 48.88 -55.41
N SER A 216 20.80 49.19 -55.52
CA SER A 216 21.40 49.69 -56.77
C SER A 216 22.83 50.24 -56.58
N ARG A 217 23.73 49.65 -57.38
CA ARG A 217 25.00 50.16 -57.95
C ARG A 217 26.20 50.35 -57.03
#